data_AF-A0A2D4T5A5-F1
#
_entry.id   AF-A0A2D4T5A5-F1
#
_cell.length_a   1.000
_cell.length_b   1.000
_cell.length_c   1.000
_cell.angle_alpha   90.00
_cell.angle_beta   90.00
_cell.angle_gamma   90.00
#
_symmetry.space_group_name_H-M   'P 1'
#
loop_
_entity.id
_entity.type
_entity.pdbx_description
1 polymer ?
#
loop_
_entity_poly.entity_id
_entity_poly.type
_entity_poly.pdbx_seq_one_letter_code
_entity_poly.pdbx_strand_id
1 'polypeptide(L)'
;MRFQYLNVSLLLAAALFHPAGKTQQSVQPPYDGTVYVDSGWITPADTSTFIDKLSLGIERVTLYDRRVADFTDVDAHSYRLEFWSGVVVVARVNTEFDEPTASQLADKWGFVLGQTPLGLIDYLGELHIQPGNELMGGNGFTNPTHVLIH
;
A
#
# COMPACT_ATOMS: atom_id res chain seq x y z
N MET A 1 22.84 -46.85 -47.79
CA MET A 1 23.86 -45.83 -47.43
C MET A 1 24.32 -45.13 -48.71
N ARG A 2 24.32 -43.78 -48.67
CA ARG A 2 24.89 -42.79 -49.61
C ARG A 2 24.28 -42.65 -51.01
N PHE A 3 23.50 -41.57 -51.19
CA PHE A 3 23.32 -40.87 -52.46
C PHE A 3 24.11 -39.55 -52.42
N GLN A 4 24.96 -39.32 -53.42
CA GLN A 4 25.57 -38.02 -53.73
C GLN A 4 24.76 -37.42 -54.89
N TYR A 5 24.35 -36.16 -54.77
CA TYR A 5 23.87 -35.36 -55.91
C TYR A 5 24.60 -34.03 -56.00
N LEU A 6 25.24 -33.89 -57.16
CA LEU A 6 25.43 -32.78 -58.09
C LEU A 6 25.12 -31.31 -57.71
N ASN A 7 25.96 -30.47 -58.31
CA ASN A 7 26.15 -29.02 -58.27
C ASN A 7 24.93 -28.12 -58.52
N VAL A 8 24.90 -27.05 -57.71
CA VAL A 8 24.83 -25.60 -58.03
C VAL A 8 24.04 -25.15 -59.26
N SER A 9 23.01 -24.32 -59.01
CA SER A 9 22.82 -23.07 -59.74
C SER A 9 22.13 -22.03 -58.86
N LEU A 10 22.76 -20.85 -58.83
CA LEU A 10 22.45 -19.67 -58.04
C LEU A 10 21.41 -18.83 -58.80
N LEU A 11 20.33 -18.43 -58.15
CA LEU A 11 19.58 -17.23 -58.54
C LEU A 11 19.16 -16.46 -57.29
N LEU A 12 19.59 -15.21 -57.28
CA LEU A 12 19.50 -14.20 -56.25
C LEU A 12 18.08 -13.58 -56.28
N ALA A 13 17.37 -13.52 -55.15
CA ALA A 13 16.30 -12.55 -54.94
C ALA A 13 16.03 -12.29 -53.45
N ALA A 14 16.28 -11.02 -53.10
CA ALA A 14 15.91 -10.21 -51.95
C ALA A 14 15.22 -10.87 -50.73
N ALA A 15 15.86 -10.59 -49.60
CA ALA A 15 15.46 -10.88 -48.26
C ALA A 15 14.19 -10.13 -47.80
N LEU A 16 13.56 -10.72 -46.78
CA LEU A 16 12.74 -10.10 -45.72
C LEU A 16 11.28 -9.79 -46.06
N PHE A 17 10.46 -10.84 -45.94
CA PHE A 17 9.14 -10.68 -45.32
C PHE A 17 9.32 -9.96 -43.99
N HIS A 18 8.76 -8.76 -43.90
CA HIS A 18 8.59 -8.04 -42.66
C HIS A 18 7.40 -8.67 -41.92
N PRO A 19 7.57 -9.36 -40.77
CA PRO A 19 6.53 -9.25 -39.78
C PRO A 19 6.64 -7.83 -39.27
N ALA A 20 5.60 -7.03 -39.50
CA ALA A 20 5.46 -5.73 -38.86
C ALA A 20 5.70 -5.93 -37.36
N GLY A 21 6.87 -5.49 -36.88
CA GLY A 21 7.12 -5.39 -35.47
C GLY A 21 6.02 -4.51 -34.93
N LYS A 22 5.16 -5.07 -34.09
CA LYS A 22 4.36 -4.24 -33.20
C LYS A 22 5.39 -3.55 -32.31
N THR A 23 5.82 -2.36 -32.72
CA THR A 23 6.46 -1.43 -31.80
C THR A 23 5.42 -1.24 -30.70
N GLN A 24 5.65 -1.90 -29.57
CA GLN A 24 4.90 -1.67 -28.36
C GLN A 24 5.23 -0.24 -27.96
N GLN A 25 4.45 0.69 -28.52
CA GLN A 25 4.50 2.09 -28.17
C GLN A 25 4.20 2.11 -26.68
N SER A 26 5.23 2.33 -25.86
CA SER A 26 5.07 2.59 -24.44
C SER A 26 4.29 3.89 -24.36
N VAL A 27 2.97 3.78 -24.33
CA VAL A 27 2.11 4.92 -24.04
C VAL A 27 2.48 5.29 -22.62
N GLN A 28 3.25 6.37 -22.47
CA GLN A 28 3.41 6.97 -21.15
C GLN A 28 2.00 7.15 -20.59
N PRO A 29 1.75 6.72 -19.34
CA PRO A 29 0.43 6.84 -18.76
C PRO A 29 -0.03 8.30 -18.94
N PRO A 30 -1.30 8.52 -19.30
CA PRO A 30 -1.78 9.83 -19.73
C PRO A 30 -1.68 10.91 -18.64
N TYR A 31 -1.32 10.54 -17.41
CA TYR A 31 -1.08 11.42 -16.28
C TYR A 31 0.21 10.99 -15.56
N ASP A 32 1.09 11.96 -15.29
CA ASP A 32 2.17 11.80 -14.31
C ASP A 32 1.62 12.19 -12.93
N GLY A 33 1.76 11.30 -11.95
CA GLY A 33 1.67 11.66 -10.53
C GLY A 33 0.35 11.44 -9.80
N THR A 34 -0.63 10.70 -10.32
CA THR A 34 -1.79 10.25 -9.50
C THR A 34 -2.32 8.90 -9.99
N VAL A 35 -2.26 7.88 -9.12
CA VAL A 35 -2.94 6.60 -9.32
C VAL A 35 -4.37 6.73 -8.82
N TYR A 36 -5.34 6.54 -9.70
CA TYR A 36 -6.75 6.40 -9.29
C TYR A 36 -6.99 4.96 -8.85
N VAL A 37 -7.35 4.77 -7.58
CA VAL A 37 -7.82 3.48 -7.06
C VAL A 37 -9.31 3.38 -7.42
N ASP A 38 -9.67 2.41 -8.26
CA ASP A 38 -11.08 2.17 -8.60
C ASP A 38 -11.81 1.55 -7.39
N SER A 39 -13.12 1.81 -7.29
CA SER A 39 -14.01 1.43 -6.20
C SER A 39 -14.19 -0.09 -5.98
N GLY A 40 -13.51 -0.92 -6.76
CA GLY A 40 -13.50 -2.39 -6.62
C GLY A 40 -12.13 -2.99 -6.32
N TRP A 41 -11.09 -2.18 -6.06
CA TRP A 41 -9.74 -2.70 -5.81
C TRP A 41 -9.56 -3.29 -4.41
N ILE A 42 -10.30 -2.76 -3.42
CA ILE A 42 -10.35 -3.27 -2.06
C ILE A 42 -11.83 -3.37 -1.69
N THR A 43 -12.28 -4.55 -1.28
CA THR A 43 -13.66 -4.82 -0.90
C THR A 43 -13.74 -5.36 0.52
N PRO A 44 -14.86 -5.17 1.24
CA PRO A 44 -15.05 -5.77 2.56
C PRO A 44 -14.95 -7.30 2.58
N ALA A 45 -15.09 -7.96 1.42
CA ALA A 45 -14.99 -9.41 1.30
C ALA A 45 -13.53 -9.91 1.13
N ASP A 46 -12.57 -9.00 0.93
CA ASP A 46 -11.17 -9.38 0.75
C ASP A 46 -10.62 -10.02 2.02
N THR A 47 -9.78 -11.04 1.87
CA THR A 47 -9.13 -11.66 3.02
C THR A 47 -8.13 -10.69 3.63
N SER A 48 -8.20 -10.53 4.96
CA SER A 48 -7.21 -9.72 5.66
C SER A 48 -5.93 -10.49 5.93
N THR A 49 -4.83 -9.78 5.79
CA THR A 49 -3.46 -10.20 6.07
C THR A 49 -3.05 -9.97 7.53
N PHE A 50 -3.90 -9.29 8.31
CA PHE A 50 -3.70 -9.00 9.72
C PHE A 50 -3.74 -10.29 10.55
N ILE A 51 -2.76 -10.44 11.45
CA ILE A 51 -2.63 -11.60 12.33
C ILE A 51 -3.12 -11.24 13.73
N ASP A 52 -2.48 -10.25 14.36
CA ASP A 52 -2.75 -9.85 15.74
C ASP A 52 -2.16 -8.46 16.01
N LYS A 53 -2.42 -7.93 17.20
CA LYS A 53 -1.76 -6.74 17.75
C LYS A 53 -1.06 -7.04 19.07
N LEU A 54 0.07 -6.40 19.28
CA LEU A 54 0.79 -6.38 20.55
C LEU A 54 0.67 -5.00 21.19
N SER A 55 0.17 -4.93 22.42
CA SER A 55 0.15 -3.67 23.18
C SER A 55 1.57 -3.23 23.54
N LEU A 56 1.88 -1.96 23.26
CA LEU A 56 3.11 -1.27 23.65
C LEU A 56 2.90 -0.38 24.89
N GLY A 57 1.66 -0.29 25.39
CA GLY A 57 1.27 0.56 26.51
C GLY A 57 0.86 1.97 26.07
N ILE A 58 0.90 2.90 27.02
CA ILE A 58 0.66 4.33 26.77
C ILE A 58 2.00 4.99 26.43
N GLU A 59 2.05 5.66 25.29
CA GLU A 59 3.23 6.40 24.83
C GLU A 59 2.84 7.86 24.56
N ARG A 60 3.75 8.78 24.90
CA ARG A 60 3.65 10.21 24.59
C ARG A 60 4.13 10.43 23.16
N VAL A 61 3.26 10.88 22.27
CA VAL A 61 3.54 10.98 20.82
C VAL A 61 3.01 12.29 20.24
N THR A 62 3.69 12.81 19.22
CA THR A 62 3.25 13.99 18.47
C THR A 62 2.39 13.55 17.29
N LEU A 63 1.08 13.81 17.33
CA LEU A 63 0.13 13.46 16.28
C LEU A 63 -0.48 14.73 15.66
N TYR A 64 -0.78 14.71 14.37
CA TYR A 64 -1.53 15.80 13.75
C TYR A 64 -3.02 15.67 14.10
N ASP A 65 -3.60 16.71 14.69
CA ASP A 65 -5.02 16.77 15.02
C ASP A 65 -5.73 17.75 14.08
N ARG A 66 -6.62 17.22 13.24
CA ARG A 66 -7.36 18.05 12.26
C ARG A 66 -8.37 18.98 12.89
N ARG A 67 -8.82 18.72 14.12
CA ARG A 67 -9.76 19.59 14.85
C ARG A 67 -9.15 20.96 15.14
N VAL A 68 -7.83 21.02 15.30
CA VAL A 68 -7.05 22.25 15.55
C VAL A 68 -6.08 22.58 14.43
N ALA A 69 -5.94 21.70 13.43
CA ALA A 69 -5.05 21.82 12.29
C ALA A 69 -3.57 22.02 12.68
N ASP A 70 -3.11 21.31 13.71
CA ASP A 70 -1.74 21.40 14.21
C ASP A 70 -1.23 20.05 14.73
N PHE A 71 0.09 19.93 14.86
CA PHE A 71 0.74 18.83 15.54
C PHE A 71 0.67 19.04 17.06
N THR A 72 0.13 18.05 17.76
CA THR A 72 -0.06 18.10 19.21
C THR A 72 0.55 16.89 19.87
N ASP A 73 1.20 17.11 21.01
CA ASP A 73 1.67 16.02 21.84
C ASP A 73 0.48 15.46 22.63
N VAL A 74 0.17 14.18 22.43
CA VAL A 74 -0.91 13.45 23.12
C VAL A 74 -0.37 12.17 23.75
N ASP A 75 -1.12 11.62 24.71
CA ASP A 75 -0.90 10.25 25.15
C ASP A 75 -1.70 9.32 24.22
N ALA A 76 -1.10 8.19 23.85
CA ALA A 76 -1.71 7.22 22.95
C ALA A 76 -1.57 5.79 23.47
N HIS A 77 -2.69 5.06 23.47
CA HIS A 77 -2.69 3.60 23.51
C HIS A 77 -2.03 3.10 22.23
N SER A 78 -0.82 2.54 22.36
CA SER A 78 0.02 2.17 21.23
C SER A 78 0.02 0.66 21.04
N TYR A 79 -0.16 0.22 19.79
CA TYR A 79 -0.21 -1.20 19.43
C TYR A 79 0.66 -1.45 18.20
N ARG A 80 1.53 -2.46 18.27
CA ARG A 80 2.20 -3.00 17.09
C ARG A 80 1.23 -3.94 16.38
N LEU A 81 0.90 -3.64 15.14
CA LEU A 81 0.07 -4.47 14.27
C LEU A 81 0.97 -5.41 13.46
N GLU A 82 0.61 -6.70 13.42
CA GLU A 82 1.36 -7.74 12.73
C GLU A 82 0.58 -8.32 11.55
N PHE A 83 1.26 -8.51 10.42
CA PHE A 83 0.67 -9.01 9.17
C PHE A 83 1.48 -10.20 8.65
N TRP A 84 0.86 -11.18 7.96
CA TRP A 84 1.59 -12.35 7.38
C TRP A 84 2.66 -11.95 6.36
N SER A 85 2.56 -10.75 5.77
CA SER A 85 3.56 -10.19 4.87
C SER A 85 4.86 -9.80 5.58
N GLY A 86 4.86 -9.71 6.92
CA GLY A 86 5.97 -9.20 7.71
C GLY A 86 5.99 -7.67 7.85
N VAL A 87 5.02 -6.97 7.26
CA VAL A 87 4.83 -5.53 7.49
C VAL A 87 4.51 -5.29 8.96
N VAL A 88 5.04 -4.19 9.50
CA VAL A 88 4.79 -3.76 10.88
C VAL A 88 4.30 -2.33 10.85
N VAL A 89 3.12 -2.09 11.39
CA VAL A 89 2.53 -0.75 11.55
C VAL A 89 2.28 -0.52 13.03
N VAL A 90 2.62 0.65 13.56
CA VAL A 90 2.26 1.03 14.93
C VAL A 90 0.97 1.83 14.90
N ALA A 91 -0.10 1.30 15.48
CA ALA A 91 -1.32 2.07 15.72
C ALA A 91 -1.14 2.94 16.97
N ARG A 92 -1.35 4.24 16.83
CA ARG A 92 -1.35 5.26 17.89
C ARG A 92 -2.79 5.73 18.09
N VAL A 93 -3.45 5.26 19.15
CA VAL A 93 -4.85 5.61 19.43
C VAL A 93 -4.90 6.58 20.60
N ASN A 94 -5.38 7.80 20.36
CA ASN A 94 -5.46 8.85 21.38
C ASN A 94 -6.22 8.35 22.63
N THR A 95 -5.69 8.62 23.84
CA THR A 95 -6.29 8.21 25.13
C THR A 95 -7.61 8.92 25.47
N GLU A 96 -8.10 9.83 24.63
CA GLU A 96 -9.50 10.25 24.64
C GLU A 96 -10.46 9.06 24.40
N PHE A 97 -9.99 8.00 23.74
CA PHE A 97 -10.62 6.69 23.77
C PHE A 97 -10.12 5.89 24.98
N ASP A 98 -11.04 5.22 25.68
CA ASP A 98 -10.65 4.26 26.71
C ASP A 98 -9.91 3.04 26.10
N GLU A 99 -9.12 2.34 26.93
CA GLU A 99 -8.29 1.21 26.45
C GLU A 99 -9.10 0.12 25.73
N PRO A 100 -10.30 -0.30 26.21
CA PRO A 100 -11.10 -1.28 25.47
C PRO A 100 -11.51 -0.80 24.09
N THR A 101 -11.92 0.46 23.95
CA THR A 101 -12.27 1.06 22.65
C THR A 101 -11.03 1.19 21.76
N ALA A 102 -9.91 1.64 22.33
CA ALA A 102 -8.66 1.78 21.60
C ALA A 102 -8.17 0.45 21.03
N SER A 103 -8.27 -0.62 21.83
CA SER A 103 -7.97 -1.99 21.44
C SER A 103 -8.86 -2.45 20.27
N GLN A 104 -10.17 -2.23 20.35
CA GLN A 104 -11.11 -2.57 19.26
C GLN A 104 -10.84 -1.78 17.97
N LEU A 105 -10.50 -0.50 18.09
CA LEU A 105 -10.13 0.34 16.94
C LEU A 105 -8.85 -0.16 16.27
N ALA A 106 -7.84 -0.56 17.05
CA ALA A 106 -6.62 -1.15 16.54
C ALA A 106 -6.88 -2.46 15.78
N ASP A 107 -7.77 -3.33 16.27
CA ASP A 107 -8.16 -4.56 15.56
C ASP A 107 -8.89 -4.26 14.26
N LYS A 108 -9.87 -3.36 14.31
CA LYS A 108 -10.67 -2.97 13.14
C LYS A 108 -9.76 -2.45 12.02
N TRP A 109 -8.88 -1.50 12.34
CA TRP A 109 -8.04 -0.88 11.33
C TRP A 109 -6.84 -1.74 10.95
N GLY A 110 -6.33 -2.59 11.83
CA GLY A 110 -5.41 -3.66 11.47
C GLY A 110 -6.04 -4.57 10.42
N PHE A 111 -7.27 -5.03 10.64
CA PHE A 111 -7.99 -5.84 9.66
C PHE A 111 -8.15 -5.14 8.31
N VAL A 112 -8.58 -3.87 8.29
CA VAL A 112 -8.78 -3.08 7.05
C VAL A 112 -7.45 -2.83 6.32
N LEU A 113 -6.40 -2.43 7.03
CA LEU A 113 -5.05 -2.33 6.44
C LEU A 113 -4.62 -3.67 5.86
N GLY A 114 -4.98 -4.77 6.53
CA GLY A 114 -4.66 -6.10 6.06
C GLY A 114 -5.40 -6.51 4.79
N GLN A 115 -6.50 -5.86 4.41
CA GLN A 115 -7.16 -6.07 3.12
C GLN A 115 -6.48 -5.28 1.98
N THR A 116 -5.58 -4.36 2.32
CA THR A 116 -4.92 -3.48 1.34
C THR A 116 -3.78 -4.23 0.64
N PRO A 117 -3.60 -4.08 -0.69
CA PRO A 117 -2.45 -4.62 -1.40
C PRO A 117 -1.13 -4.24 -0.74
N LEU A 118 -0.24 -5.22 -0.55
CA LEU A 118 1.02 -5.07 0.19
C LEU A 118 1.83 -3.83 -0.22
N GLY A 119 1.94 -3.57 -1.53
CA GLY A 119 2.71 -2.43 -2.04
C GLY A 119 2.21 -1.05 -1.59
N LEU A 120 0.98 -0.94 -1.07
CA LEU A 120 0.44 0.31 -0.52
C LEU A 120 0.72 0.48 0.98
N ILE A 121 1.05 -0.61 1.69
CA ILE A 121 1.29 -0.59 3.15
C ILE A 121 2.75 -0.91 3.54
N ASP A 122 3.59 -1.34 2.59
CA ASP A 122 4.98 -1.77 2.85
C ASP A 122 5.86 -0.67 3.49
N TYR A 123 5.52 0.61 3.26
CA TYR A 123 6.22 1.78 3.82
C TYR A 123 5.36 2.57 4.81
N LEU A 124 4.20 2.04 5.20
CA LEU A 124 3.38 2.62 6.25
C LEU A 124 4.00 2.23 7.60
N GLY A 125 4.37 3.22 8.43
CA GLY A 125 4.95 2.89 9.74
C GLY A 125 4.04 3.21 10.92
N GLU A 126 3.21 4.25 10.87
CA GLU A 126 2.17 4.43 11.89
C GLU A 126 0.78 4.73 11.34
N LEU A 127 -0.21 4.32 12.11
CA LEU A 127 -1.62 4.61 11.94
C LEU A 127 -2.07 5.47 13.14
N HIS A 128 -2.49 6.69 12.89
CA HIS A 128 -2.96 7.63 13.92
C HIS A 128 -4.47 7.60 13.97
N ILE A 129 -5.03 7.35 15.15
CA ILE A 129 -6.48 7.33 15.39
C ILE A 129 -6.81 8.38 16.44
N GLN A 130 -7.47 9.44 15.99
CA GLN A 130 -7.90 10.59 16.78
C GLN A 130 -9.42 10.58 16.90
N PRO A 131 -10.02 11.15 17.94
CA PRO A 131 -11.47 11.37 18.00
C PRO A 131 -11.87 12.56 17.12
N GLY A 132 -13.09 12.56 16.61
CA GLY A 132 -13.65 13.66 15.83
C GLY A 132 -14.46 13.15 14.63
N ASN A 133 -14.88 14.06 13.76
CA ASN A 133 -15.57 13.73 12.51
C ASN A 133 -14.86 14.40 11.31
N GLU A 134 -13.57 14.71 11.46
CA GLU A 134 -12.77 15.34 10.42
C GLU A 134 -12.41 14.35 9.31
N LEU A 135 -12.10 14.85 8.12
CA LEU A 135 -11.72 13.98 7.02
C LEU A 135 -10.43 13.21 7.35
N MET A 136 -10.39 11.93 6.98
CA MET A 136 -9.18 11.12 7.00
C MET A 136 -8.08 11.72 6.11
N GLY A 137 -6.84 11.34 6.37
CA GLY A 137 -5.73 11.74 5.51
C GLY A 137 -4.48 10.91 5.73
N GLY A 138 -3.41 11.33 5.08
CA GLY A 138 -2.09 10.77 5.29
C GLY A 138 -1.05 11.77 4.83
N ASN A 139 0.20 11.50 5.14
CA ASN A 139 1.32 12.25 4.59
C ASN A 139 2.45 11.28 4.23
N GLY A 140 3.15 11.58 3.12
CA GLY A 140 4.34 10.84 2.69
C GLY A 140 5.65 11.60 2.94
N PHE A 141 5.61 12.69 3.71
CA PHE A 141 6.77 13.53 3.98
C PHE A 141 7.43 13.21 5.33
N THR A 142 6.81 12.37 6.15
CA THR A 142 7.39 11.87 7.39
C THR A 142 7.95 10.47 7.18
N ASN A 143 9.03 10.16 7.89
CA ASN A 143 9.52 8.79 8.07
C ASN A 143 9.38 8.43 9.55
N PRO A 144 8.52 7.47 9.92
CA PRO A 144 7.66 6.69 9.02
C PRO A 144 6.52 7.48 8.37
N THR A 145 5.97 6.93 7.28
CA THR A 145 4.73 7.40 6.65
C THR A 145 3.56 7.20 7.62
N HIS A 146 2.63 8.14 7.65
CA HIS A 146 1.48 8.11 8.56
C HIS A 146 0.15 8.18 7.82
N VAL A 147 -0.84 7.42 8.30
CA VAL A 147 -2.27 7.58 7.96
C VAL A 147 -3.00 8.08 9.21
N LEU A 148 -3.86 9.08 9.03
CA LEU A 148 -4.68 9.69 10.08
C LEU A 148 -6.16 9.38 9.86
N ILE A 149 -6.78 8.93 10.93
CA ILE A 149 -8.20 8.58 11.04
C ILE A 149 -8.81 9.40 12.17
N HIS A 150 -9.96 10.02 11.88
CA HIS A 150 -10.89 10.56 12.87
C HIS A 150 -12.14 9.69 12.94
#